data_AF-A0A2T2WLD9-F1
#
_entry.id   AF-A0A2T2WLD9-F1
#
_cell.length_a   1.000
_cell.length_b   1.000
_cell.length_c   1.000
_cell.angle_alpha   90.00
_cell.angle_beta   90.00
_cell.angle_gamma   90.00
#
_symmetry.space_group_name_H-M   'P 1'
#
loop_
_entity.id
_entity.type
_entity.pdbx_description
1 polymer ?
#
loop_
_entity_poly.entity_id
_entity_poly.type
_entity_poly.pdbx_seq_one_letter_code
_entity_poly.pdbx_strand_id
1 'polypeptide(L)'
;MRLAIRVQSATTDASWVRINVEGVDPENAVVAIDRKALESIMQHDPRPPEIILDVLCERAVKRMPIPNGPDGARLITSHNLSLVWPQ
;
A
#
# COMPACT_ATOMS: atom_id res chain seq x y z
N MET A 1 11.91 -7.49 13.41
CA MET A 1 11.32 -8.33 12.34
C MET A 1 11.27 -7.48 11.08
N ARG A 2 11.83 -7.96 9.96
CA ARG A 2 11.68 -7.30 8.64
C ARG A 2 10.38 -7.83 8.01
N LEU A 3 9.47 -6.95 7.62
CA LEU A 3 8.32 -7.34 6.79
C LEU A 3 8.84 -7.64 5.38
N ALA A 4 8.45 -8.78 4.80
CA ALA A 4 8.70 -9.06 3.40
C ALA A 4 7.42 -8.78 2.59
N ILE A 5 7.56 -8.03 1.49
CA ILE A 5 6.46 -7.72 0.59
C ILE A 5 6.45 -8.70 -0.58
N ARG A 6 5.31 -9.33 -0.83
CA ARG A 6 5.09 -10.14 -2.03
C ARG A 6 4.02 -9.50 -2.92
N VAL A 7 4.46 -9.05 -4.10
CA VAL A 7 3.57 -8.48 -5.13
C VAL A 7 2.95 -9.63 -5.93
N GLN A 8 1.62 -9.80 -5.88
CA GLN A 8 0.91 -10.71 -6.77
C GLN A 8 0.39 -9.95 -8.00
N SER A 9 0.65 -10.53 -9.18
CA SER A 9 0.20 -10.17 -10.54
C SER A 9 -0.73 -8.95 -10.65
N ALA A 10 -0.22 -7.91 -11.30
CA ALA A 10 -1.03 -6.84 -11.86
C ALA A 10 -1.79 -7.36 -13.09
N THR A 11 -3.11 -7.40 -13.05
CA THR A 11 -3.92 -7.46 -14.28
C THR A 11 -3.83 -6.10 -14.98
N THR A 12 -3.81 -6.12 -16.32
CA THR A 12 -3.62 -4.93 -17.18
C THR A 12 -4.72 -3.86 -17.06
N ASP A 13 -5.85 -4.21 -16.43
CA ASP A 13 -6.98 -3.31 -16.11
C ASP A 13 -7.06 -2.93 -14.62
N ALA A 14 -6.14 -3.41 -13.78
CA ALA A 14 -6.18 -3.10 -12.35
C ALA A 14 -5.54 -1.74 -12.08
N SER A 15 -6.38 -0.76 -11.74
CA SER A 15 -6.02 0.53 -11.11
C SER A 15 -5.25 0.36 -9.80
N TRP A 16 -5.10 -0.86 -9.29
CA TRP A 16 -4.60 -1.17 -7.97
C TRP A 16 -3.34 -2.05 -8.00
N VAL A 17 -2.35 -1.68 -7.19
CA VAL A 17 -1.21 -2.53 -6.83
C VAL A 17 -1.55 -3.20 -5.50
N ARG A 18 -1.79 -4.52 -5.52
CA ARG A 18 -2.11 -5.29 -4.31
C ARG A 18 -0.84 -5.91 -3.72
N ILE A 19 -0.67 -5.70 -2.43
CA ILE A 19 0.48 -6.15 -1.65
C ILE A 19 -0.04 -6.94 -0.46
N ASN A 20 0.47 -8.16 -0.32
CA ASN A 20 0.32 -8.94 0.90
C ASN A 20 1.49 -8.60 1.84
N VAL A 21 1.15 -8.14 3.03
CA VAL A 21 2.06 -7.71 4.09
C VAL A 21 2.26 -8.89 5.04
N GLU A 22 3.50 -9.33 5.20
CA GLU A 22 3.82 -10.45 6.09
C GLU A 22 3.98 -10.00 7.57
N GLY A 23 3.70 -10.89 8.52
CA GLY A 23 3.89 -10.62 9.96
C GLY A 23 2.78 -9.79 10.61
N VAL A 24 1.65 -9.61 9.93
CA VAL A 24 0.40 -9.07 10.47
C VAL A 24 -0.69 -10.15 10.40
N ASP A 25 -1.80 -9.92 11.12
CA ASP A 25 -2.97 -10.79 11.04
C ASP A 25 -3.39 -10.98 9.57
N PRO A 26 -3.57 -12.23 9.07
CA PRO A 26 -3.99 -12.51 7.70
C PRO A 26 -5.21 -11.72 7.23
N GLU A 27 -6.18 -11.47 8.11
CA GLU A 27 -7.39 -10.70 7.80
C GLU A 27 -7.10 -9.22 7.52
N ASN A 28 -5.90 -8.77 7.90
CA ASN A 28 -5.40 -7.41 7.77
C ASN A 28 -4.16 -7.29 6.87
N ALA A 29 -3.75 -8.38 6.23
CA ALA A 29 -2.49 -8.44 5.51
C ALA A 29 -2.52 -7.73 4.15
N VAL A 30 -3.69 -7.37 3.63
CA VAL A 30 -3.80 -6.86 2.27
C VAL A 30 -3.80 -5.33 2.25
N VAL A 31 -2.87 -4.75 1.49
CA VAL A 31 -2.84 -3.33 1.14
C VAL A 31 -2.99 -3.20 -0.37
N ALA A 32 -3.89 -2.34 -0.83
CA ALA A 32 -4.08 -2.06 -2.25
C ALA A 32 -3.86 -0.57 -2.50
N ILE A 33 -2.92 -0.23 -3.38
CA ILE A 33 -2.53 1.15 -3.67
C ILE A 33 -3.00 1.52 -5.07
N ASP A 34 -3.76 2.61 -5.19
CA ASP A 34 -4.12 3.17 -6.49
C ASP A 34 -2.85 3.59 -7.24
N ARG A 35 -2.73 3.19 -8.50
CA ARG A 35 -1.55 3.45 -9.33
C ARG A 35 -1.25 4.93 -9.48
N LYS A 36 -2.27 5.79 -9.63
CA LYS A 36 -2.06 7.24 -9.77
C LYS A 36 -1.52 7.84 -8.48
N ALA A 37 -2.00 7.36 -7.33
CA ALA A 37 -1.46 7.75 -6.04
C ALA A 37 0.01 7.33 -5.89
N LEU A 38 0.35 6.09 -6.29
CA LEU A 38 1.73 5.59 -6.25
C LEU A 38 2.66 6.38 -7.19
N GLU A 39 2.22 6.61 -8.43
CA GLU A 39 2.96 7.40 -9.43
C GLU A 39 3.21 8.83 -8.94
N SER A 40 2.23 9.46 -8.30
CA SER A 40 2.38 10.80 -7.73
C SER A 40 3.48 10.86 -6.66
N ILE A 41 3.63 9.82 -5.83
CA ILE A 41 4.72 9.73 -4.84
C ILE A 41 6.06 9.56 -5.55
N MET A 42 6.15 8.61 -6.49
CA MET A 42 7.39 8.27 -7.19
C MET A 42 7.94 9.41 -8.04
N GLN A 43 7.09 10.36 -8.47
CA GLN A 43 7.54 11.57 -9.19
C GLN A 43 8.28 12.56 -8.29
N HIS A 44 8.00 12.58 -6.99
CA HIS A 44 8.52 13.59 -6.06
C HIS A 44 9.52 13.02 -5.06
N ASP A 45 9.51 11.70 -4.84
CA ASP A 45 10.38 11.02 -3.90
C ASP A 45 11.51 10.26 -4.64
N PRO A 46 12.79 10.55 -4.37
CA PRO A 46 13.91 9.94 -5.07
C PRO A 46 14.24 8.51 -4.58
N ARG A 47 13.54 8.00 -3.56
CA ARG A 47 13.82 6.66 -3.02
C ARG A 47 13.42 5.57 -4.01
N PRO A 48 14.06 4.39 -3.94
CA PRO A 48 13.67 3.24 -4.76
C PRO A 48 12.19 2.85 -4.53
N PRO A 49 11.49 2.37 -5.57
CA PRO A 49 10.08 1.97 -5.46
C PRO A 49 9.81 0.98 -4.32
N GLU A 50 10.73 0.07 -4.07
CA GLU A 50 10.62 -0.96 -3.02
C GLU A 50 10.53 -0.30 -1.63
N ILE A 51 11.34 0.74 -1.39
CA ILE A 51 11.34 1.48 -0.13
C ILE A 51 10.05 2.30 0.02
N ILE A 52 9.53 2.85 -1.08
CA ILE A 52 8.26 3.58 -1.07
C ILE A 52 7.12 2.63 -0.69
N LEU A 53 7.06 1.44 -1.30
CA LEU A 53 6.04 0.43 -1.02
C LEU A 53 6.14 -0.09 0.41
N ASP A 54 7.34 -0.36 0.91
CA ASP A 54 7.57 -0.77 2.31
C ASP A 54 6.98 0.26 3.29
N VAL A 55 7.34 1.53 3.12
CA VAL A 55 6.88 2.61 4.01
C VAL A 55 5.37 2.82 3.90
N LEU A 56 4.79 2.74 2.70
CA LEU A 56 3.34 2.84 2.51
C LEU A 56 2.60 1.70 3.21
N CYS A 57 3.03 0.46 3.01
CA CYS A 57 2.40 -0.71 3.62
C CYS A 57 2.52 -0.68 5.14
N GLU A 58 3.71 -0.38 5.68
CA GLU A 58 3.94 -0.29 7.12
C GLU A 58 3.03 0.78 7.76
N ARG A 59 2.94 1.96 7.14
CA ARG A 59 2.10 3.04 7.65
C ARG A 59 0.62 2.75 7.47
N ALA A 60 0.21 2.08 6.40
CA ALA A 60 -1.18 1.66 6.19
C ALA A 60 -1.64 0.74 7.33
N VAL A 61 -0.86 -0.29 7.66
CA VAL A 61 -1.17 -1.19 8.77
C VAL A 61 -1.28 -0.42 10.09
N LYS A 62 -0.35 0.50 10.35
CA LYS A 62 -0.31 1.24 11.62
C LYS A 62 -1.39 2.32 11.75
N ARG A 63 -1.70 3.04 10.68
CA ARG A 63 -2.53 4.26 10.71
C ARG A 63 -3.95 4.03 10.18
N MET A 64 -4.19 2.90 9.52
CA MET A 64 -5.51 2.50 9.04
C MET A 64 -5.88 1.16 9.72
N PRO A 65 -6.19 1.14 11.02
CA PRO A 65 -6.40 -0.11 11.76
C PRO A 65 -7.59 -0.92 11.23
N ILE A 66 -8.60 -0.25 10.66
CA ILE A 66 -9.79 -0.86 10.09
C ILE A 66 -9.63 -0.86 8.55
N PRO A 67 -9.67 -2.03 7.88
CA PRO A 67 -9.72 -2.10 6.42
C PRO A 67 -10.89 -1.29 5.84
N ASN A 68 -10.63 -0.60 4.74
CA ASN A 68 -11.56 0.31 4.08
C ASN A 68 -11.91 -0.11 2.64
N GLY A 69 -11.65 -1.37 2.29
CA GLY A 69 -11.90 -1.95 0.98
C GLY A 69 -12.57 -3.31 1.04
N PRO A 70 -12.95 -3.85 -0.13
CA PRO A 70 -13.44 -5.21 -0.25
C PRO A 70 -12.35 -6.21 0.19
N ASP A 71 -12.77 -7.38 0.65
CA ASP A 71 -11.90 -8.50 1.05
C ASP A 71 -10.91 -8.17 2.17
N GLY A 72 -11.24 -7.22 3.06
CA GLY A 72 -10.36 -6.83 4.16
C GLY A 72 -9.12 -6.03 3.73
N ALA A 73 -9.11 -5.48 2.50
CA ALA A 73 -7.99 -4.69 2.02
C ALA A 73 -7.99 -3.26 2.58
N ARG A 74 -6.78 -2.75 2.85
CA ARG A 74 -6.53 -1.31 3.07
C ARG A 74 -6.32 -0.63 1.73
N LEU A 75 -7.29 0.15 1.28
CA LEU A 75 -7.20 0.90 0.03
C LEU A 75 -6.50 2.24 0.27
N ILE A 76 -5.37 2.45 -0.39
CA ILE A 76 -4.68 3.74 -0.48
C ILE A 76 -5.05 4.38 -1.81
N THR A 77 -5.66 5.57 -1.75
CA THR A 77 -6.02 6.42 -2.89
C THR A 77 -5.48 7.82 -2.67
N SER A 78 -5.55 8.68 -3.68
CA SER A 78 -5.17 10.10 -3.52
C SER A 78 -5.95 10.82 -2.41
N HIS A 79 -7.15 10.36 -2.05
CA HIS A 79 -7.99 10.98 -1.00
C HIS A 79 -7.48 10.72 0.42
N ASN A 80 -6.87 9.56 0.66
CA ASN A 80 -6.40 9.16 1.98
C ASN A 80 -4.88 8.96 2.04
N LEU A 81 -4.17 9.30 0.94
CA LEU A 81 -2.72 9.18 0.83
C LEU A 81 -2.01 9.92 1.97
N SER A 82 -2.49 11.09 2.37
CA SER A 82 -1.92 11.88 3.47
C SER A 82 -1.87 11.15 4.82
N LEU A 83 -2.71 10.13 5.04
CA LEU A 83 -2.67 9.30 6.25
C LEU A 83 -1.38 8.49 6.32
N VAL A 84 -0.92 7.97 5.17
CA VAL A 84 0.24 7.06 5.07
C VAL A 84 1.47 7.74 4.45
N TRP A 85 1.28 8.86 3.79
CA TRP A 85 2.31 9.65 3.13
C TRP A 85 2.03 11.16 3.30
N PRO A 86 2.17 11.69 4.54
CA PRO A 86 2.14 13.13 4.76
C PRO A 86 3.27 13.79 3.98
N GLN A 87 2.97 14.96 3.41
CA GLN A 87 3.94 15.86 2.78
C GLN A 87 5.00 16.32 3.78
#